data_AF-A0A7K4M695-F1
#
_entry.id   AF-A0A7K4M695-F1
#
_cell.length_a   1.000
_cell.length_b   1.000
_cell.length_c   1.000
_cell.angle_alpha   90.00
_cell.angle_beta   90.00
_cell.angle_gamma   90.00
#
_symmetry.space_group_name_H-M   'P 1'
#
loop_
_entity.id
_entity.type
_entity.pdbx_description
1 polymer ?
#
loop_
_entity_poly.entity_id
_entity_poly.type
_entity_poly.pdbx_seq_one_letter_code
_entity_poly.pdbx_strand_id
1 'polypeptide(L)'
;RVKAALQTISHRRLLVFPQYLPSLGYAKRIHLMNPMVPGLTGSKMSSSEEESKIDLLDRKEDVKKKLKKAFCEPGNVENNGVLSFIKHVLFPLKSEFVILREEKWGGNKTYTEYEALEKDFAEQVVHPGDLKNSVEVALNKLLDPIREKFNNPELKKLSSAAYPDPSKAKHAEKGTKNSEPENVVPSRLDIRVGKVISVEKHPDADSLYVEKIDVGEPEPRTVVSGLVQFVPKEQLQDRLVVLLCNLKPQKMRGVESQGMVLCAS
;
A
#
# COMPACT_ATOMS: atom_id res chain seq x y z
N ARG A 1 2.33 30.60 1.63
CA ARG A 1 1.68 31.08 2.88
C ARG A 1 0.26 30.52 2.95
N VAL A 2 0.09 29.28 3.40
CA VAL A 2 -1.23 28.62 3.47
C VAL A 2 -1.82 28.79 4.87
N LYS A 3 -3.12 29.07 4.95
CA LYS A 3 -3.86 29.24 6.22
C LYS A 3 -4.37 27.91 6.80
N ALA A 4 -4.63 26.94 5.92
CA ALA A 4 -5.15 25.63 6.29
C ALA A 4 -4.41 24.50 5.55
N ALA A 5 -4.38 23.31 6.16
CA ALA A 5 -3.91 22.07 5.57
C ALA A 5 -5.05 21.04 5.60
N LEU A 6 -5.35 20.45 4.45
CA LEU A 6 -6.27 19.34 4.32
C LEU A 6 -5.46 18.04 4.35
N GLN A 7 -5.79 17.13 5.26
CA GLN A 7 -5.08 15.86 5.44
C GLN A 7 -6.05 14.73 5.76
N THR A 8 -5.60 13.49 5.63
CA THR A 8 -6.35 12.34 6.18
C THR A 8 -6.08 12.18 7.67
N ILE A 9 -7.02 11.61 8.41
CA ILE A 9 -6.86 11.39 9.86
C ILE A 9 -5.68 10.47 10.22
N SER A 10 -5.16 9.65 9.28
CA SER A 10 -3.93 8.88 9.48
C SER A 10 -2.71 9.77 9.79
N HIS A 11 -2.72 11.01 9.32
CA HIS A 11 -1.67 11.99 9.57
C HIS A 11 -1.83 12.74 10.90
N ARG A 12 -2.78 12.34 11.76
CA ARG A 12 -3.02 12.99 13.07
C ARG A 12 -1.75 13.10 13.92
N ARG A 13 -0.81 12.16 13.83
CA ARG A 13 0.47 12.25 14.55
C ARG A 13 1.33 13.44 14.12
N LEU A 14 1.18 13.91 12.88
CA LEU A 14 1.84 15.13 12.41
C LEU A 14 1.24 16.40 13.03
N LEU A 15 0.10 16.33 13.74
CA LEU A 15 -0.47 17.46 14.47
C LEU A 15 0.32 17.87 15.71
N VAL A 16 1.34 17.09 16.10
CA VAL A 16 2.31 17.54 17.10
C VAL A 16 3.22 18.63 16.52
N PHE A 17 3.55 18.57 15.21
CA PHE A 17 4.43 19.55 14.55
C PHE A 17 3.92 21.01 14.56
N PRO A 18 2.62 21.28 14.38
CA PRO A 18 2.03 22.60 14.56
C PRO A 18 2.32 23.29 15.90
N GLN A 19 2.64 22.53 16.97
CA GLN A 19 3.03 23.10 18.26
C GLN A 19 4.41 23.76 18.21
N TYR A 20 5.28 23.35 17.28
CA TYR A 20 6.63 23.90 17.08
C TYR A 20 6.67 25.03 16.04
N LEU A 21 5.56 25.32 15.35
CA LEU A 21 5.51 26.44 14.40
C LEU A 21 5.67 27.81 15.10
N PRO A 22 5.05 28.06 16.28
CA PRO A 22 5.25 29.29 17.03
C PRO A 22 6.69 29.50 17.52
N SER A 23 7.42 28.45 17.90
CA SER A 23 8.83 28.58 18.31
C SER A 23 9.75 29.00 17.17
N LEU A 24 9.32 28.83 15.92
CA LEU A 24 10.00 29.29 14.71
C LEU A 24 9.48 30.66 14.23
N GLY A 25 8.64 31.35 15.02
CA GLY A 25 8.03 32.64 14.64
C GLY A 25 6.87 32.54 13.65
N TYR A 26 6.34 31.34 13.40
CA TYR A 26 5.24 31.14 12.46
C TYR A 26 3.90 30.90 13.16
N ALA A 27 2.81 31.43 12.59
CA ALA A 27 1.45 31.21 13.09
C ALA A 27 1.02 29.72 12.98
N LYS A 28 0.15 29.25 13.88
CA LYS A 28 -0.48 27.92 13.73
C LYS A 28 -1.39 27.90 12.50
N ARG A 29 -1.57 26.72 11.90
CA ARG A 29 -2.42 26.52 10.72
C ARG A 29 -3.68 25.77 11.12
N ILE A 30 -4.76 25.98 10.37
CA ILE A 30 -5.99 25.22 10.52
C ILE A 30 -5.77 23.84 9.90
N HIS A 31 -6.19 22.76 10.55
CA HIS A 31 -6.09 21.41 10.02
C HIS A 31 -7.49 20.84 9.81
N LEU A 32 -7.84 20.56 8.55
CA LEU A 32 -9.07 19.89 8.17
C LEU A 32 -8.74 18.43 7.87
N MET A 33 -9.47 17.49 8.48
CA MET A 33 -9.15 16.08 8.39
C MET A 33 -10.28 15.27 7.77
N ASN A 34 -10.00 14.59 6.67
CA ASN A 34 -10.91 13.60 6.10
C ASN A 34 -10.83 12.30 6.92
N PRO A 35 -11.98 11.60 7.10
CA PRO A 35 -12.00 10.29 7.71
C PRO A 35 -11.23 9.27 6.86
N MET A 36 -10.85 8.14 7.47
CA MET A 36 -10.32 7.01 6.71
C MET A 36 -11.46 6.38 5.92
N VAL A 37 -11.44 6.53 4.60
CA VAL A 37 -12.39 5.87 3.72
C VAL A 37 -11.92 4.42 3.52
N PRO A 38 -12.75 3.40 3.80
CA PRO A 38 -12.41 2.02 3.51
C PRO A 38 -12.22 1.83 2.00
N GLY A 39 -11.24 1.00 1.64
CA GLY A 39 -10.99 0.58 0.26
C GLY A 39 -12.05 -0.38 -0.25
N LEU A 40 -11.99 -0.72 -1.53
CA LEU A 40 -12.99 -1.56 -2.19
C LEU A 40 -13.06 -2.98 -1.62
N THR A 41 -11.97 -3.49 -1.04
CA THR A 41 -11.90 -4.81 -0.41
C THR A 41 -12.40 -4.82 1.04
N GLY A 42 -12.91 -3.69 1.57
CA GLY A 42 -13.42 -3.57 2.95
C GLY A 42 -12.34 -3.27 3.99
N SER A 43 -11.06 -3.30 3.61
CA SER A 43 -9.92 -2.91 4.44
C SER A 43 -9.36 -1.55 4.02
N LYS A 44 -8.23 -1.12 4.59
CA LYS A 44 -7.57 0.14 4.23
C LYS A 44 -7.14 0.11 2.76
N MET A 45 -7.43 1.18 2.01
CA MET A 45 -6.94 1.35 0.65
C MET A 45 -5.39 1.34 0.66
N SER A 46 -4.80 0.28 0.13
CA SER A 46 -3.35 0.08 0.08
C SER A 46 -2.86 0.32 -1.33
N SER A 47 -1.82 1.16 -1.50
CA SER A 47 -1.19 1.37 -2.80
C SER A 47 -0.49 0.11 -3.32
N SER A 48 -0.19 -0.85 -2.44
CA SER A 48 0.62 -2.05 -2.70
C SER A 48 -0.19 -3.23 -3.23
N GLU A 49 -1.52 -3.20 -3.14
CA GLU A 49 -2.39 -4.27 -3.62
C GLU A 49 -3.17 -3.80 -4.84
N GLU A 50 -2.81 -4.28 -6.03
CA GLU A 50 -3.45 -3.88 -7.30
C GLU A 50 -4.95 -4.19 -7.36
N GLU A 51 -5.39 -5.24 -6.67
CA GLU A 51 -6.81 -5.62 -6.61
C GLU A 51 -7.62 -4.77 -5.61
N SER A 52 -6.95 -4.14 -4.63
CA SER A 52 -7.60 -3.33 -3.59
C SER A 52 -7.97 -1.92 -4.05
N LYS A 53 -7.38 -1.47 -5.18
CA LYS A 53 -7.50 -0.11 -5.70
C LYS A 53 -7.99 -0.11 -7.15
N ILE A 54 -8.89 0.82 -7.47
CA ILE A 54 -9.21 1.16 -8.86
C ILE A 54 -8.25 2.27 -9.27
N ASP A 55 -7.44 2.01 -10.28
CA ASP A 55 -6.58 3.03 -10.88
C ASP A 55 -7.40 3.94 -11.79
N LEU A 56 -6.98 5.20 -11.92
CA LEU A 56 -7.64 6.17 -12.79
C LEU A 56 -7.55 5.78 -14.26
N LEU A 57 -6.56 4.95 -14.61
CA LEU A 57 -6.31 4.47 -15.96
C LEU A 57 -6.75 3.01 -16.19
N ASP A 58 -7.38 2.37 -15.20
CA ASP A 58 -7.93 1.02 -15.36
C ASP A 58 -8.95 1.00 -16.51
N ARG A 59 -9.01 -0.09 -17.28
CA ARG A 59 -10.01 -0.26 -18.33
C ARG A 59 -11.39 -0.56 -17.74
N LYS A 60 -12.44 -0.43 -18.55
CA LYS A 60 -13.82 -0.67 -18.13
C LYS A 60 -13.99 -2.10 -17.58
N GLU A 61 -13.33 -3.07 -18.20
CA GLU A 61 -13.38 -4.47 -17.80
C GLU A 61 -12.69 -4.71 -16.45
N ASP A 62 -11.59 -4.01 -16.18
CA ASP A 62 -10.82 -4.17 -14.95
C ASP A 62 -11.53 -3.51 -13.76
N VAL A 63 -12.13 -2.33 -13.98
CA VAL A 63 -13.03 -1.70 -13.01
C VAL A 63 -14.18 -2.64 -12.64
N LYS A 64 -14.82 -3.28 -13.64
CA LYS A 64 -15.88 -4.26 -13.42
C LYS A 64 -15.41 -5.46 -12.60
N LYS A 65 -14.25 -6.03 -12.93
CA LYS A 65 -13.68 -7.16 -12.18
C LYS A 65 -13.39 -6.79 -10.72
N LYS A 66 -12.79 -5.62 -10.49
CA LYS A 66 -12.45 -5.13 -9.15
C LYS A 66 -13.71 -4.84 -8.32
N LEU A 67 -14.73 -4.19 -8.91
CA LEU A 67 -16.01 -3.96 -8.22
C LEU A 67 -16.77 -5.25 -7.92
N LYS A 68 -16.71 -6.25 -8.80
CA LYS A 68 -17.30 -7.57 -8.51
C LYS A 68 -16.66 -8.21 -7.27
N LYS A 69 -15.33 -8.17 -7.18
CA LYS A 69 -14.54 -8.66 -6.04
C LYS A 69 -14.67 -7.81 -4.77
N ALA A 70 -15.15 -6.57 -4.89
CA ALA A 70 -15.28 -5.66 -3.76
C ALA A 70 -16.16 -6.25 -2.64
N PHE A 71 -15.79 -6.01 -1.39
CA PHE A 71 -16.54 -6.47 -0.23
C PHE A 71 -17.81 -5.62 -0.08
N CYS A 72 -18.96 -6.27 -0.11
CA CYS A 72 -20.28 -5.63 0.01
C CYS A 72 -21.29 -6.69 0.46
N GLU A 73 -21.42 -6.85 1.78
CA GLU A 73 -22.40 -7.76 2.37
C GLU A 73 -23.80 -7.12 2.40
N PRO A 74 -24.88 -7.89 2.14
CA PRO A 74 -26.25 -7.40 2.25
C PRO A 74 -26.53 -6.86 3.66
N GLY A 75 -27.06 -5.64 3.76
CA GLY A 75 -27.41 -5.01 5.05
C GLY A 75 -26.25 -4.40 5.84
N ASN A 76 -24.99 -4.61 5.44
CA ASN A 76 -23.83 -4.08 6.15
C ASN A 76 -23.49 -2.64 5.70
N VAL A 77 -23.69 -1.67 6.59
CA VAL A 77 -23.46 -0.24 6.33
C VAL A 77 -22.13 0.30 6.90
N GLU A 78 -21.63 -0.28 8.00
CA GLU A 78 -20.49 0.27 8.77
C GLU A 78 -19.13 0.05 8.08
N ASN A 79 -18.90 -1.11 7.46
CA ASN A 79 -17.60 -1.48 6.86
C ASN A 79 -17.71 -1.75 5.36
N ASN A 80 -18.51 -0.94 4.67
CA ASN A 80 -18.79 -1.12 3.26
C ASN A 80 -18.03 -0.11 2.39
N GLY A 81 -17.01 -0.59 1.70
CA GLY A 81 -16.19 0.23 0.79
C GLY A 81 -16.99 0.84 -0.36
N VAL A 82 -18.04 0.15 -0.82
CA VAL A 82 -18.89 0.60 -1.93
C VAL A 82 -19.78 1.75 -1.47
N LEU A 83 -20.45 1.62 -0.32
CA LEU A 83 -21.25 2.71 0.27
C LEU A 83 -20.40 3.92 0.63
N SER A 84 -19.22 3.69 1.20
CA SER A 84 -18.28 4.76 1.54
C SER A 84 -17.82 5.54 0.30
N PHE A 85 -17.59 4.84 -0.81
CA PHE A 85 -17.26 5.48 -2.09
C PHE A 85 -18.42 6.32 -2.63
N ILE A 86 -19.66 5.83 -2.51
CA ILE A 86 -20.84 6.61 -2.88
C ILE A 86 -20.91 7.88 -2.02
N LYS A 87 -20.84 7.76 -0.70
CA LYS A 87 -20.93 8.87 0.27
C LYS A 87 -19.91 9.98 0.02
N HIS A 88 -18.65 9.60 -0.19
CA HIS A 88 -17.54 10.56 -0.21
C HIS A 88 -17.15 11.02 -1.62
N VAL A 89 -17.51 10.27 -2.67
CA VAL A 89 -17.09 10.58 -4.06
C VAL A 89 -18.28 10.84 -4.95
N LEU A 90 -19.20 9.89 -5.10
CA LEU A 90 -20.26 10.00 -6.12
C LEU A 90 -21.36 10.97 -5.70
N PHE A 91 -21.74 10.97 -4.43
CA PHE A 91 -22.80 11.80 -3.89
C PHE A 91 -22.45 13.30 -3.96
N PRO A 92 -21.27 13.76 -3.51
CA PRO A 92 -20.93 15.19 -3.55
C PRO A 92 -20.79 15.76 -4.97
N LEU A 93 -20.62 14.92 -6.00
CA LEU A 93 -20.46 15.38 -7.39
C LEU A 93 -21.78 15.83 -8.02
N LYS A 94 -22.90 15.20 -7.67
CA LYS A 94 -24.22 15.48 -8.27
C LYS A 94 -25.31 15.77 -7.25
N SER A 95 -25.03 15.61 -5.96
CA SER A 95 -26.02 15.65 -4.85
C SER A 95 -27.19 14.65 -5.01
N GLU A 96 -27.03 13.68 -5.91
CA GLU A 96 -27.97 12.59 -6.12
C GLU A 96 -27.22 11.33 -6.56
N PHE A 97 -27.82 10.16 -6.31
CA PHE A 97 -27.31 8.89 -6.78
C PHE A 97 -28.43 8.00 -7.31
N VAL A 98 -28.23 7.44 -8.50
CA VAL A 98 -29.22 6.58 -9.17
C VAL A 98 -28.82 5.13 -9.00
N ILE A 99 -29.70 4.36 -8.36
CA ILE A 99 -29.60 2.91 -8.27
C ILE A 99 -30.31 2.28 -9.47
N LEU A 100 -29.56 1.49 -10.24
CA LEU A 100 -30.04 0.72 -11.38
C LEU A 100 -30.54 -0.64 -10.90
N ARG A 101 -31.83 -0.90 -11.04
CA ARG A 101 -32.47 -2.17 -10.66
C ARG A 101 -33.46 -2.60 -11.71
N GLU A 102 -33.67 -3.91 -11.82
CA GLU A 102 -34.70 -4.46 -12.68
C GLU A 102 -36.11 -4.06 -12.19
N GLU A 103 -37.06 -3.96 -13.12
CA GLU A 103 -38.45 -3.60 -12.79
C GLU A 103 -39.11 -4.56 -11.79
N LYS A 104 -38.71 -5.84 -11.81
CA LYS A 104 -39.16 -6.88 -10.87
C LYS A 104 -38.85 -6.53 -9.40
N TRP A 105 -37.81 -5.73 -9.16
CA TRP A 105 -37.34 -5.34 -7.82
C TRP A 105 -37.59 -3.85 -7.52
N GLY A 106 -38.60 -3.27 -8.17
CA GLY A 106 -39.01 -1.88 -7.94
C GLY A 106 -38.32 -0.84 -8.84
N GLY A 107 -37.55 -1.29 -9.84
CA GLY A 107 -36.96 -0.43 -10.87
C GLY A 107 -35.93 0.58 -10.35
N ASN A 108 -35.50 1.44 -11.27
CA ASN A 108 -34.50 2.46 -10.98
C ASN A 108 -35.02 3.47 -9.94
N LYS A 109 -34.20 3.75 -8.93
CA LYS A 109 -34.55 4.70 -7.87
C LYS A 109 -33.44 5.74 -7.71
N THR A 110 -33.83 7.00 -7.68
CA THR A 110 -32.92 8.14 -7.45
C THR A 110 -32.98 8.54 -5.98
N TYR A 111 -31.82 8.67 -5.35
CA TYR A 111 -31.67 9.11 -3.97
C TYR A 111 -31.07 10.51 -3.95
N THR A 112 -31.77 11.46 -3.32
CA THR A 112 -31.30 12.83 -3.08
C THR A 112 -30.63 13.00 -1.73
N GLU A 113 -30.79 12.02 -0.82
CA GLU A 113 -30.09 11.97 0.46
C GLU A 113 -29.38 10.63 0.65
N TYR A 114 -28.15 10.66 1.16
CA TYR A 114 -27.35 9.45 1.38
C TYR A 114 -27.97 8.57 2.47
N GLU A 115 -28.58 9.16 3.50
CA GLU A 115 -29.22 8.45 4.61
C GLU A 115 -30.37 7.56 4.13
N ALA A 116 -31.13 8.01 3.12
CA ALA A 116 -32.20 7.21 2.51
C ALA A 116 -31.65 5.98 1.77
N LEU A 117 -30.49 6.12 1.11
CA LEU A 117 -29.82 4.99 0.46
C LEU A 117 -29.26 4.00 1.48
N GLU A 118 -28.65 4.50 2.55
CA GLU A 118 -28.08 3.70 3.63
C GLU A 118 -29.16 2.88 4.34
N LYS A 119 -30.33 3.50 4.60
CA LYS A 119 -31.50 2.83 5.17
C LYS A 119 -32.02 1.71 4.25
N ASP A 120 -32.23 2.00 2.98
CA ASP A 120 -32.75 1.00 2.02
C ASP A 120 -31.75 -0.16 1.80
N PHE A 121 -30.44 0.10 1.96
CA PHE A 121 -29.43 -0.94 1.93
C PHE A 121 -29.44 -1.79 3.22
N ALA A 122 -29.59 -1.15 4.39
CA ALA A 122 -29.72 -1.84 5.68
C ALA A 122 -30.96 -2.73 5.75
N GLU A 123 -32.08 -2.27 5.17
CA GLU A 123 -33.34 -3.03 5.04
C GLU A 123 -33.29 -4.09 3.92
N GLN A 124 -32.16 -4.26 3.24
CA GLN A 124 -31.94 -5.22 2.15
C GLN A 124 -32.85 -5.04 0.93
N VAL A 125 -33.43 -3.84 0.76
CA VAL A 125 -34.22 -3.46 -0.42
C VAL A 125 -33.30 -3.21 -1.62
N VAL A 126 -32.06 -2.78 -1.36
CA VAL A 126 -31.02 -2.63 -2.38
C VAL A 126 -30.05 -3.80 -2.29
N HIS A 127 -30.00 -4.61 -3.34
CA HIS A 127 -29.08 -5.73 -3.42
C HIS A 127 -27.64 -5.26 -3.69
N PRO A 128 -26.60 -5.88 -3.10
CA PRO A 128 -25.19 -5.51 -3.33
C PRO A 128 -24.77 -5.52 -4.80
N GLY A 129 -25.33 -6.43 -5.61
CA GLY A 129 -25.06 -6.50 -7.04
C GLY A 129 -25.51 -5.25 -7.80
N ASP A 130 -26.70 -4.75 -7.48
CA ASP A 130 -27.26 -3.55 -8.10
C ASP A 130 -26.51 -2.29 -7.66
N LEU A 131 -26.12 -2.25 -6.39
CA LEU A 131 -25.26 -1.18 -5.85
C LEU A 131 -23.93 -1.12 -6.60
N LYS A 132 -23.24 -2.27 -6.76
CA LYS A 132 -21.99 -2.38 -7.50
C LYS A 132 -22.12 -1.98 -8.96
N ASN A 133 -23.19 -2.42 -9.64
CA ASN A 133 -23.45 -2.07 -11.03
C ASN A 133 -23.71 -0.56 -11.19
N SER A 134 -24.44 0.04 -10.27
CA SER A 134 -24.73 1.48 -10.26
C SER A 134 -23.45 2.30 -10.09
N VAL A 135 -22.58 1.86 -9.16
CA VAL A 135 -21.24 2.44 -8.96
C VAL A 135 -20.36 2.25 -10.19
N GLU A 136 -20.36 1.08 -10.82
CA GLU A 136 -19.60 0.80 -12.05
C GLU A 136 -19.95 1.80 -13.17
N VAL A 137 -21.24 2.03 -13.40
CA VAL A 137 -21.72 2.95 -14.43
C VAL A 137 -21.34 4.39 -14.11
N ALA A 138 -21.54 4.83 -12.86
CA ALA A 138 -21.20 6.18 -12.43
C ALA A 138 -19.68 6.44 -12.48
N LEU A 139 -18.88 5.47 -12.03
CA LEU A 139 -17.43 5.55 -12.01
C LEU A 139 -16.83 5.58 -13.42
N ASN A 140 -17.31 4.73 -14.33
CA ASN A 140 -16.81 4.74 -15.71
C ASN A 140 -17.09 6.07 -16.41
N LYS A 141 -18.24 6.72 -16.15
CA LYS A 141 -18.52 8.07 -16.66
C LYS A 141 -17.51 9.12 -16.17
N LEU A 142 -16.98 8.96 -14.95
CA LEU A 142 -15.94 9.84 -14.40
C LEU A 142 -14.54 9.53 -14.97
N LEU A 143 -14.25 8.25 -15.20
CA LEU A 143 -12.93 7.81 -15.67
C LEU A 143 -12.75 7.95 -17.19
N ASP A 144 -13.81 7.86 -17.99
CA ASP A 144 -13.75 7.96 -19.45
C ASP A 144 -13.00 9.22 -19.96
N PRO A 145 -13.29 10.46 -19.51
CA PRO A 145 -12.53 11.63 -19.96
C PRO A 145 -11.06 11.62 -19.51
N ILE A 146 -10.73 10.94 -18.41
CA ILE A 146 -9.35 10.79 -17.93
C ILE A 146 -8.59 9.82 -18.84
N ARG A 147 -9.20 8.67 -19.14
CA ARG A 147 -8.65 7.65 -20.06
C ARG A 147 -8.42 8.22 -21.45
N GLU A 148 -9.36 9.02 -21.95
CA GLU A 148 -9.23 9.71 -23.25
C GLU A 148 -8.05 10.68 -23.26
N LYS A 149 -7.89 11.51 -22.22
CA LYS A 149 -6.73 12.43 -22.12
C LYS A 149 -5.41 11.66 -22.07
N PHE A 150 -5.35 10.60 -21.27
CA PHE A 150 -4.15 9.76 -21.15
C PHE A 150 -3.92 8.83 -22.35
N ASN A 151 -4.79 8.83 -23.37
CA ASN A 151 -4.53 8.12 -24.61
C ASN A 151 -3.49 8.80 -25.51
N ASN A 152 -3.15 10.07 -25.23
CA ASN A 152 -2.10 10.81 -25.92
C ASN A 152 -0.73 10.10 -25.74
N PRO A 153 0.04 9.88 -26.83
CA PRO A 153 1.35 9.22 -26.79
C PRO A 153 2.34 9.82 -25.79
N GLU A 154 2.33 11.14 -25.58
CA GLU A 154 3.21 11.80 -24.61
C GLU A 154 2.90 11.37 -23.17
N LEU A 155 1.63 11.39 -22.80
CA LEU A 155 1.16 11.02 -21.46
C LEU A 155 1.32 9.52 -21.20
N LYS A 156 1.17 8.68 -22.23
CA LYS A 156 1.47 7.24 -22.14
C LYS A 156 2.95 6.98 -21.85
N LYS A 157 3.85 7.71 -22.52
CA LYS A 157 5.29 7.61 -22.30
C LYS A 157 5.68 8.12 -20.92
N LEU A 158 5.03 9.19 -20.46
CA LEU A 158 5.23 9.72 -19.11
C LEU A 158 4.78 8.72 -18.04
N SER A 159 3.61 8.10 -18.20
CA SER A 159 3.10 7.14 -17.22
C SER A 159 3.97 5.89 -17.14
N SER A 160 4.45 5.37 -18.29
CA SER A 160 5.33 4.19 -18.30
C SER A 160 6.72 4.48 -17.75
N ALA A 161 7.22 5.71 -17.91
CA ALA A 161 8.49 6.13 -17.33
C ALA A 161 8.38 6.37 -15.81
N ALA A 162 7.27 6.94 -15.34
CA ALA A 162 7.05 7.23 -13.93
C ALA A 162 6.75 5.97 -13.10
N TYR A 163 6.02 5.02 -13.66
CA TYR A 163 5.63 3.76 -13.01
C TYR A 163 6.05 2.57 -13.89
N PRO A 164 7.34 2.21 -13.91
CA PRO A 164 7.80 1.05 -14.65
C PRO A 164 7.15 -0.22 -14.07
N ASP A 165 6.60 -1.03 -14.96
CA ASP A 165 5.84 -2.22 -14.60
C ASP A 165 6.72 -3.21 -13.82
N PRO A 166 6.40 -3.54 -12.55
CA PRO A 166 7.21 -4.46 -11.76
C PRO A 166 7.22 -5.87 -12.34
N SER A 167 6.29 -6.23 -13.24
CA SER A 167 6.34 -7.51 -13.96
C SER A 167 7.55 -7.64 -14.89
N LYS A 168 8.08 -6.52 -15.42
CA LYS A 168 9.31 -6.52 -16.23
C LYS A 168 10.58 -6.55 -15.38
N ALA A 169 10.49 -6.24 -14.09
CA ALA A 169 11.59 -6.43 -13.13
C ALA A 169 11.64 -7.86 -12.54
N LYS A 170 10.59 -8.68 -12.73
CA LYS A 170 10.42 -10.02 -12.14
C LYS A 170 11.11 -11.17 -12.90
N HIS A 171 12.09 -10.90 -13.76
CA HIS A 171 12.97 -11.96 -14.28
C HIS A 171 14.18 -12.28 -13.38
N ALA A 172 14.34 -11.60 -12.24
CA ALA A 172 15.28 -12.00 -11.20
C ALA A 172 14.51 -12.42 -9.93
N GLU A 173 14.65 -13.70 -9.60
CA GLU A 173 14.39 -14.33 -8.29
C GLU A 173 12.93 -14.67 -7.93
N LYS A 174 12.51 -15.86 -8.40
CA LYS A 174 11.48 -16.68 -7.74
C LYS A 174 12.06 -17.28 -6.45
N GLY A 175 11.45 -16.94 -5.31
CA GLY A 175 11.72 -17.56 -4.00
C GLY A 175 10.51 -17.50 -3.07
N THR A 176 9.65 -18.51 -3.22
CA THR A 176 8.73 -19.16 -2.26
C THR A 176 7.74 -18.36 -1.37
N LYS A 177 6.47 -18.79 -1.47
CA LYS A 177 5.25 -18.40 -0.76
C LYS A 177 5.19 -18.86 0.73
N ASN A 178 4.32 -18.15 1.45
CA ASN A 178 3.55 -18.47 2.68
C ASN A 178 4.11 -18.05 4.05
N SER A 179 3.49 -16.99 4.61
CA SER A 179 2.86 -17.03 5.94
C SER A 179 1.82 -15.91 6.02
N GLU A 180 0.69 -16.20 6.68
CA GLU A 180 -0.37 -15.25 6.99
C GLU A 180 0.18 -14.02 7.74
N PRO A 181 -0.47 -12.84 7.67
CA PRO A 181 -0.05 -11.69 8.45
C PRO A 181 -0.37 -11.91 9.94
N GLU A 182 0.48 -12.65 10.64
CA GLU A 182 0.59 -12.48 12.09
C GLU A 182 1.04 -11.03 12.36
N ASN A 183 0.44 -10.38 13.35
CA ASN A 183 0.85 -9.05 13.81
C ASN A 183 2.37 -9.00 14.04
N VAL A 184 3.11 -8.43 13.09
CA VAL A 184 4.55 -8.23 13.18
C VAL A 184 4.79 -7.10 14.19
N VAL A 185 5.01 -7.47 15.45
CA VAL A 185 5.41 -6.53 16.50
C VAL A 185 6.93 -6.38 16.45
N PRO A 186 7.49 -5.14 16.41
CA PRO A 186 8.94 -4.92 16.38
C PRO A 186 9.72 -5.62 17.50
N SER A 187 9.07 -5.86 18.64
CA SER A 187 9.63 -6.59 19.80
C SER A 187 10.02 -8.05 19.52
N ARG A 188 9.58 -8.63 18.39
CA ARG A 188 9.97 -9.99 17.99
C ARG A 188 11.31 -10.04 17.25
N LEU A 189 11.93 -8.91 16.92
CA LEU A 189 13.20 -8.87 16.19
C LEU A 189 14.37 -8.93 17.18
N ASP A 190 15.26 -9.92 17.01
CA ASP A 190 16.51 -10.02 17.78
C ASP A 190 17.59 -9.24 17.05
N ILE A 191 17.71 -7.96 17.40
CA ILE A 191 18.67 -7.03 16.80
C ILE A 191 19.87 -6.89 17.73
N ARG A 192 21.06 -7.23 17.23
CA ARG A 192 22.31 -7.16 17.99
C ARG A 192 23.36 -6.37 17.23
N VAL A 193 24.31 -5.80 17.97
CA VAL A 193 25.51 -5.19 17.37
C VAL A 193 26.60 -6.24 17.36
N GLY A 194 27.20 -6.46 16.18
CA GLY A 194 28.32 -7.37 16.00
C GLY A 194 29.52 -6.68 15.36
N LYS A 195 30.71 -7.27 15.53
CA LYS A 195 31.94 -6.81 14.90
C LYS A 195 32.30 -7.74 13.74
N VAL A 196 32.56 -7.16 12.57
CA VAL A 196 33.02 -7.92 11.40
C VAL A 196 34.48 -8.33 11.60
N ILE A 197 34.75 -9.63 11.69
CA ILE A 197 36.09 -10.21 11.85
C ILE A 197 36.78 -10.40 10.51
N SER A 198 36.05 -10.83 9.48
CA SER A 198 36.62 -11.07 8.15
C SER A 198 35.59 -10.86 7.06
N VAL A 199 36.01 -10.28 5.94
CA VAL A 199 35.18 -10.07 4.75
C VAL A 199 35.87 -10.67 3.54
N GLU A 200 35.19 -11.58 2.84
CA GLU A 200 35.66 -12.20 1.61
C GLU A 200 34.63 -12.02 0.49
N LYS A 201 35.08 -11.87 -0.77
CA LYS A 201 34.15 -11.88 -1.90
C LYS A 201 33.63 -13.30 -2.10
N HIS A 202 32.33 -13.43 -2.36
CA HIS A 202 31.73 -14.72 -2.59
C HIS A 202 32.32 -15.36 -3.86
N PRO A 203 32.73 -16.66 -3.84
CA PRO A 203 33.38 -17.31 -4.99
C PRO A 203 32.48 -17.35 -6.23
N ASP A 204 31.18 -17.60 -6.04
CA ASP A 204 30.20 -17.72 -7.13
C ASP A 204 29.30 -16.48 -7.32
N ALA A 205 29.63 -15.34 -6.71
CA ALA A 205 28.83 -14.11 -6.82
C ALA A 205 29.62 -12.82 -6.68
N ASP A 206 29.64 -12.02 -7.75
CA ASP A 206 30.30 -10.71 -7.77
C ASP A 206 29.62 -9.65 -6.89
N SER A 207 28.35 -9.86 -6.53
CA SER A 207 27.55 -8.92 -5.74
C SER A 207 27.49 -9.23 -4.25
N LEU A 208 28.11 -10.32 -3.79
CA LEU A 208 28.00 -10.81 -2.42
C LEU A 208 29.34 -10.83 -1.67
N TYR A 209 29.31 -10.41 -0.41
CA TYR A 209 30.37 -10.68 0.56
C TYR A 209 29.98 -11.84 1.46
N VAL A 210 30.98 -12.61 1.88
CA VAL A 210 30.91 -13.60 2.97
C VAL A 210 31.65 -13.00 4.15
N GLU A 211 30.90 -12.72 5.21
CA GLU A 211 31.36 -12.01 6.40
C GLU A 211 31.32 -12.96 7.60
N LYS A 212 32.37 -12.97 8.41
CA LYS A 212 32.34 -13.57 9.75
C LYS A 212 32.12 -12.47 10.77
N ILE A 213 31.05 -12.56 11.54
CA ILE A 213 30.63 -11.50 12.45
C ILE A 213 30.52 -12.06 13.87
N ASP A 214 31.26 -11.45 14.78
CA ASP A 214 31.16 -11.74 16.21
C ASP A 214 30.01 -10.94 16.82
N VAL A 215 29.05 -11.67 17.39
CA VAL A 215 27.88 -11.11 18.09
C VAL A 215 27.87 -11.50 19.59
N GLY A 216 29.02 -11.95 20.12
CA GLY A 216 29.14 -12.43 21.50
C GLY A 216 28.64 -13.86 21.70
N GLU A 217 28.63 -14.67 20.63
CA GLU A 217 28.28 -16.09 20.65
C GLU A 217 29.55 -16.96 20.66
N PRO A 218 29.46 -18.28 20.97
CA PRO A 218 30.64 -19.15 21.04
C PRO A 218 31.44 -19.21 19.74
N GLU A 219 30.75 -19.08 18.60
CA GLU A 219 31.36 -19.04 17.27
C GLU A 219 30.85 -17.83 16.49
N PRO A 220 31.72 -17.15 15.71
CA PRO A 220 31.30 -16.08 14.81
C PRO A 220 30.29 -16.58 13.78
N ARG A 221 29.22 -15.82 13.56
CA ARG A 221 28.21 -16.16 12.55
C ARG A 221 28.74 -15.86 11.16
N THR A 222 28.41 -16.73 10.22
CA THR A 222 28.64 -16.47 8.80
C THR A 222 27.42 -15.75 8.23
N VAL A 223 27.64 -14.57 7.64
CA VAL A 223 26.58 -13.76 7.03
C VAL A 223 26.97 -13.44 5.60
N VAL A 224 26.03 -13.66 4.67
CA VAL A 224 26.21 -13.31 3.26
C VAL A 224 25.46 -12.02 2.99
N SER A 225 26.18 -10.98 2.56
CA SER A 225 25.63 -9.62 2.41
C SER A 225 25.78 -9.12 0.97
N GLY A 226 24.80 -8.37 0.47
CA GLY A 226 24.81 -7.76 -0.87
C GLY A 226 25.59 -6.44 -0.95
N LEU A 227 26.57 -6.22 -0.08
CA LEU A 227 27.17 -4.90 0.15
C LEU A 227 28.30 -4.54 -0.81
N VAL A 228 28.69 -5.44 -1.72
CA VAL A 228 29.84 -5.25 -2.63
C VAL A 228 29.75 -3.97 -3.46
N GLN A 229 28.55 -3.57 -3.87
CA GLN A 229 28.34 -2.36 -4.68
C GLN A 229 28.25 -1.07 -3.88
N PHE A 230 28.10 -1.16 -2.55
CA PHE A 230 27.79 -0.02 -1.68
C PHE A 230 28.91 0.33 -0.72
N VAL A 231 29.60 -0.68 -0.17
CA VAL A 231 30.62 -0.48 0.85
C VAL A 231 31.87 -1.27 0.45
N PRO A 232 33.03 -0.60 0.31
CA PRO A 232 34.28 -1.30 0.00
C PRO A 232 34.72 -2.19 1.18
N LYS A 233 35.40 -3.28 0.87
CA LYS A 233 35.83 -4.32 1.84
C LYS A 233 36.60 -3.72 3.02
N GLU A 234 37.46 -2.75 2.74
CA GLU A 234 38.33 -2.10 3.73
C GLU A 234 37.54 -1.31 4.77
N GLN A 235 36.32 -0.86 4.43
CA GLN A 235 35.42 -0.15 5.34
C GLN A 235 34.48 -1.07 6.11
N LEU A 236 34.33 -2.33 5.68
CA LEU A 236 33.55 -3.34 6.40
C LEU A 236 34.39 -4.11 7.40
N GLN A 237 35.67 -4.32 7.09
CA GLN A 237 36.62 -4.98 7.98
C GLN A 237 36.71 -4.25 9.32
N ASP A 238 36.60 -5.00 10.42
CA ASP A 238 36.63 -4.49 11.81
C ASP A 238 35.54 -3.48 12.18
N ARG A 239 34.52 -3.30 11.33
CA ARG A 239 33.41 -2.38 11.58
C ARG A 239 32.36 -3.01 12.49
N LEU A 240 31.75 -2.16 13.32
CA LEU A 240 30.54 -2.51 14.07
C LEU A 240 29.33 -2.39 13.16
N VAL A 241 28.53 -3.46 13.11
CA VAL A 241 27.35 -3.60 12.25
C VAL A 241 26.17 -4.07 13.07
N VAL A 242 24.96 -3.71 12.62
CA VAL A 242 23.72 -4.15 13.27
C VAL A 242 23.22 -5.40 12.54
N LEU A 243 22.95 -6.46 13.27
CA LEU A 243 22.50 -7.75 12.76
C LEU A 243 21.12 -8.11 13.27
N LEU A 244 20.34 -8.73 12.40
CA LEU A 244 19.13 -9.46 12.77
C LEU A 244 19.46 -10.94 12.91
N CYS A 245 19.44 -11.44 14.16
CA CYS A 245 19.98 -12.75 14.53
C CYS A 245 18.93 -13.88 14.59
N ASN A 246 17.65 -13.56 14.60
CA ASN A 246 16.56 -14.53 14.72
C ASN A 246 15.85 -14.86 13.39
N LEU A 247 16.50 -14.58 12.26
CA LEU A 247 16.06 -15.06 10.95
C LEU A 247 16.42 -16.54 10.77
N LYS A 248 15.60 -17.26 10.00
CA LYS A 248 15.93 -18.62 9.56
C LYS A 248 17.16 -18.56 8.65
N PRO A 249 18.17 -19.42 8.85
CA PRO A 249 19.32 -19.49 7.96
C PRO A 249 18.90 -19.69 6.51
N GLN A 250 19.54 -18.96 5.60
CA GLN A 250 19.23 -19.01 4.16
C GLN A 250 20.49 -19.25 3.37
N LYS A 251 20.45 -20.24 2.47
CA LYS A 251 21.55 -20.51 1.53
C LYS A 251 21.53 -19.49 0.40
N MET A 252 22.62 -18.76 0.26
CA MET A 252 22.86 -17.83 -0.84
C MET A 252 24.02 -18.40 -1.66
N ARG A 253 23.69 -18.93 -2.85
CA ARG A 253 24.66 -19.50 -3.80
C ARG A 253 25.65 -20.51 -3.18
N GLY A 254 25.14 -21.37 -2.29
CA GLY A 254 25.91 -22.46 -1.68
C GLY A 254 26.46 -22.16 -0.29
N VAL A 255 26.58 -20.88 0.10
CA VAL A 255 26.99 -20.48 1.45
C VAL A 255 25.76 -20.21 2.32
N GLU A 256 25.74 -20.74 3.54
CA GLU A 256 24.64 -20.54 4.48
C GLU A 256 24.81 -19.24 5.27
N SER A 257 23.86 -18.31 5.12
CA SER A 257 23.81 -17.07 5.89
C SER A 257 22.97 -17.25 7.14
N GLN A 258 23.57 -17.03 8.32
CA GLN A 258 22.96 -17.20 9.64
C GLN A 258 22.53 -15.87 10.28
N GLY A 259 22.26 -14.87 9.45
CA GLY A 259 21.80 -13.55 9.87
C GLY A 259 21.63 -12.59 8.70
N MET A 260 21.24 -11.36 9.01
CA MET A 260 21.15 -10.27 8.04
C MET A 260 21.77 -9.01 8.63
N VAL A 261 22.70 -8.40 7.90
CA VAL A 261 23.24 -7.08 8.22
C VAL A 261 22.21 -6.01 7.84
N LEU A 262 21.86 -5.14 8.80
CA LEU A 262 21.00 -3.99 8.59
C LEU A 262 21.87 -2.77 8.23
N CYS A 263 21.66 -2.23 7.03
CA CYS A 263 22.29 -0.98 6.60
C CYS A 263 21.28 0.16 6.72
N ALA A 264 21.54 1.09 7.64
CA ALA A 264 20.84 2.36 7.69
C ALA A 264 21.73 3.44 7.03
N SER A 265 21.19 4.10 6.01
CA SER A 265 21.80 5.26 5.35
C SER A 265 21.54 6.56 6.11
#